data_AF-A0A840EZT5-F1
#
_entry.id   AF-A0A840EZT5-F1
#
_cell.length_a   1.000
_cell.length_b   1.000
_cell.length_c   1.000
_cell.angle_alpha   90.00
_cell.angle_beta   90.00
_cell.angle_gamma   90.00
#
_symmetry.space_group_name_H-M   'P 1'
#
loop_
_entity.id
_entity.type
_entity.pdbx_description
1 polymer ?
#
loop_
_entity_poly.entity_id
_entity_poly.type
_entity_poly.pdbx_seq_one_letter_code
_entity_poly.pdbx_strand_id
1 'polypeptide(L)'
;MPMWAWILVAVVLFGLINLGLLLYRLRMVRLAGTPVLLRALPAEAEEGWRHGAVHYTDDAIAYYQLTSIKLGPSVNLSRRRIDVGARRGPVGTEHEIMEPDAVIAEVIVGRRGQGGAYELAMAPAAMTAFQSWLEARAPRRARRRPAA
;
A
#
# COMPACT_ATOMS: atom_id res chain seq x y z
N MET A 1 -38.42 4.65 33.00
CA MET A 1 -37.75 5.04 31.74
C MET A 1 -38.79 5.06 30.64
N PRO A 2 -38.97 6.16 29.91
CA PRO A 2 -40.01 6.26 28.90
C PRO A 2 -39.68 5.39 27.66
N MET A 3 -40.71 4.85 26.98
CA MET A 3 -40.53 3.95 25.82
C MET A 3 -39.66 4.54 24.70
N TRP A 4 -39.73 5.85 24.48
CA TRP A 4 -38.91 6.53 23.47
C TRP A 4 -37.41 6.45 23.76
N ALA A 5 -37.01 6.33 25.03
CA ALA A 5 -35.61 6.19 25.40
C ALA A 5 -35.05 4.84 24.94
N TRP A 6 -35.85 3.77 25.03
CA TRP A 6 -35.46 2.44 24.51
C TRP A 6 -35.35 2.42 22.99
N ILE A 7 -36.23 3.14 22.28
CA ILE A 7 -36.16 3.29 20.83
C ILE A 7 -34.87 4.03 20.43
N LEU A 8 -34.54 5.13 21.10
CA LEU A 8 -33.28 5.85 20.85
C LEU A 8 -32.05 4.97 21.09
N VAL A 9 -32.02 4.23 22.21
CA VAL A 9 -30.92 3.31 22.51
C VAL A 9 -30.80 2.25 21.42
N ALA A 10 -31.91 1.64 20.99
CA ALA A 10 -31.90 0.63 19.93
C ALA A 10 -31.38 1.19 18.59
N VAL A 11 -31.78 2.40 18.21
CA VAL A 11 -31.31 3.06 16.97
C VAL A 11 -29.81 3.36 17.05
N VAL A 12 -29.33 3.90 18.17
CA VAL A 12 -27.90 4.18 18.36
C VAL A 12 -27.08 2.90 18.34
N LEU A 13 -27.53 1.85 19.03
CA LEU A 13 -26.86 0.56 19.06
C LEU A 13 -26.79 -0.06 17.66
N PHE A 14 -27.90 -0.01 16.92
CA PHE A 14 -27.97 -0.49 15.54
C PHE A 14 -27.02 0.28 14.62
N GLY A 15 -26.97 1.61 14.75
CA GLY A 15 -26.04 2.46 14.02
C GLY A 15 -24.57 2.11 14.31
N LEU A 16 -24.23 1.91 15.59
CA LEU A 16 -22.89 1.51 16.01
C LEU A 16 -22.49 0.13 15.48
N ILE A 17 -23.40 -0.84 15.47
CA ILE A 17 -23.15 -2.19 14.92
C ILE A 17 -22.87 -2.11 13.42
N ASN A 18 -23.69 -1.39 12.66
CA ASN A 18 -23.49 -1.23 11.22
C ASN A 18 -22.17 -0.49 10.91
N LEU A 19 -21.86 0.55 11.68
CA LEU A 19 -20.59 1.26 11.56
C LEU A 19 -19.40 0.34 11.86
N GLY A 20 -19.48 -0.46 12.93
CA GLY A 20 -18.47 -1.45 13.29
C GLY A 20 -18.25 -2.50 12.21
N LEU A 21 -19.34 -3.04 11.62
CA LEU A 21 -19.27 -4.02 10.53
C LEU A 21 -18.66 -3.43 9.26
N LEU A 22 -19.03 -2.19 8.91
CA LEU A 22 -18.46 -1.49 7.76
C LEU A 22 -16.95 -1.27 7.95
N LEU A 23 -16.54 -0.80 9.13
CA LEU A 23 -15.13 -0.62 9.47
C LEU A 23 -14.36 -1.95 9.46
N TYR A 24 -14.95 -3.02 9.99
CA TYR A 24 -14.36 -4.36 9.95
C TYR A 24 -14.18 -4.87 8.52
N ARG A 25 -15.22 -4.74 7.68
CA ARG A 25 -15.15 -5.13 6.26
C ARG A 25 -14.07 -4.34 5.52
N LEU A 26 -14.02 -3.02 5.74
CA LEU A 26 -12.97 -2.17 5.17
C LEU A 26 -11.59 -2.59 5.66
N ARG A 27 -11.43 -2.92 6.95
CA ARG A 27 -10.17 -3.41 7.50
C ARG A 27 -9.75 -4.73 6.88
N MET A 28 -10.67 -5.69 6.75
CA MET A 28 -10.42 -6.98 6.11
C MET A 28 -9.98 -6.83 4.66
N VAL A 29 -10.68 -5.98 3.87
CA VAL A 29 -10.27 -5.67 2.51
C VAL A 29 -8.87 -5.06 2.49
N ARG A 30 -8.55 -4.15 3.41
CA ARG A 30 -7.18 -3.57 3.52
C ARG A 30 -6.11 -4.58 3.92
N LEU A 31 -6.47 -5.61 4.68
CA LEU A 31 -5.55 -6.67 5.12
C LEU A 31 -5.39 -7.79 4.09
N ALA A 32 -6.28 -7.88 3.09
CA ALA A 32 -6.22 -8.88 2.02
C ALA A 32 -5.15 -8.59 0.95
N GLY A 33 -4.36 -7.53 1.11
CA GLY A 33 -3.25 -7.20 0.22
C GLY A 33 -1.99 -8.00 0.52
N THR A 34 -0.97 -7.81 -0.30
CA THR A 34 0.34 -8.43 -0.08
C THR A 34 1.03 -7.72 1.09
N PRO A 35 1.51 -8.42 2.13
CA PRO A 35 2.22 -7.79 3.24
C PRO A 35 3.55 -7.22 2.75
N VAL A 36 3.80 -5.96 3.09
CA VAL A 36 4.99 -5.21 2.65
C VAL A 36 5.41 -4.24 3.75
N LEU A 37 6.71 -4.13 4.01
CA LEU A 37 7.23 -3.02 4.80
C LEU A 37 7.63 -1.87 3.87
N LEU A 38 7.24 -0.65 4.24
CA LEU A 38 7.56 0.55 3.48
C LEU A 38 8.32 1.53 4.36
N ARG A 39 9.39 2.10 3.83
CA ARG A 39 10.20 3.14 4.47
C ARG A 39 10.34 4.32 3.52
N ALA A 40 10.12 5.54 4.00
CA ALA A 40 10.31 6.75 3.20
C ALA A 40 11.76 7.23 3.29
N LEU A 41 12.32 7.72 2.19
CA LEU A 41 13.67 8.28 2.12
C LEU A 41 13.63 9.82 2.03
N PRO A 42 14.65 10.53 2.56
CA PRO A 42 15.80 10.00 3.31
C PRO A 42 15.41 9.63 4.75
N ALA A 43 15.85 8.45 5.20
CA ALA A 43 15.67 7.98 6.57
C ALA A 43 16.95 7.29 7.06
N GLU A 44 17.29 7.40 8.34
CA GLU A 44 18.47 6.75 8.92
C GLU A 44 18.33 5.22 8.97
N ALA A 45 19.44 4.51 8.78
CA ALA A 45 19.54 3.07 8.47
C ALA A 45 18.64 2.14 9.30
N GLU A 46 18.29 2.52 10.53
CA GLU A 46 17.64 1.64 11.51
C GLU A 46 16.20 2.04 11.89
N GLU A 47 15.68 3.17 11.39
CA GLU A 47 14.36 3.67 11.75
C GLU A 47 13.48 3.98 10.53
N GLY A 48 12.16 3.78 10.69
CA GLY A 48 11.16 4.25 9.71
C GLY A 48 10.46 3.16 8.89
N TRP A 49 10.73 1.89 9.13
CA TRP A 49 9.97 0.78 8.54
C TRP A 49 8.53 0.76 9.05
N ARG A 50 7.57 0.84 8.12
CA ARG A 50 6.14 0.79 8.41
C ARG A 50 5.56 -0.48 7.84
N HIS A 51 5.00 -1.31 8.70
CA HIS A 51 4.26 -2.49 8.27
C HIS A 51 2.95 -2.07 7.60
N GLY A 52 2.67 -2.68 6.45
CA GLY A 52 1.42 -2.46 5.76
C GLY A 52 1.12 -3.55 4.75
N ALA A 53 0.08 -3.30 3.96
CA ALA A 53 -0.30 -4.16 2.86
C ALA A 53 -0.42 -3.33 1.57
N VAL A 54 0.06 -3.91 0.49
CA VAL A 54 -0.03 -3.34 -0.85
C VAL A 54 -1.20 -3.97 -1.60
N HIS A 55 -2.02 -3.12 -2.20
CA HIS A 55 -3.04 -3.48 -3.18
C HIS A 55 -2.59 -3.06 -4.57
N TYR A 56 -2.49 -4.04 -5.47
CA TYR A 56 -2.21 -3.81 -6.88
C TYR A 56 -3.51 -3.44 -7.60
N THR A 57 -3.52 -2.28 -8.25
CA THR A 57 -4.56 -1.87 -9.20
C THR A 57 -3.94 -1.74 -10.59
N ASP A 58 -4.74 -1.60 -11.64
CA ASP A 58 -4.21 -1.54 -13.01
C ASP A 58 -3.20 -0.40 -13.24
N ASP A 59 -3.40 0.75 -12.61
CA ASP A 59 -2.62 1.98 -12.83
C ASP A 59 -1.80 2.44 -11.61
N ALA A 60 -2.00 1.83 -10.44
CA ALA A 60 -1.31 2.24 -9.21
C ALA A 60 -1.18 1.12 -8.16
N ILE A 61 -0.27 1.32 -7.23
CA ILE A 61 -0.15 0.55 -6.00
C ILE A 61 -0.62 1.41 -4.84
N ALA A 62 -1.63 0.89 -4.12
CA ALA A 62 -2.15 1.51 -2.91
C ALA A 62 -1.57 0.81 -1.69
N TYR A 63 -0.76 1.53 -0.92
CA TYR A 63 -0.19 1.03 0.33
C TYR A 63 -1.02 1.48 1.52
N TYR A 64 -1.42 0.51 2.34
CA TYR A 64 -2.18 0.71 3.58
C TYR A 64 -1.30 0.38 4.76
N GLN A 65 -0.94 1.40 5.53
CA GLN A 65 -0.17 1.21 6.75
C GLN A 65 -1.06 0.60 7.85
N LEU A 66 -0.58 -0.44 8.52
CA LEU A 66 -1.32 -1.14 9.60
C LEU A 66 -1.66 -0.24 10.78
N THR A 67 -0.78 0.72 11.10
CA THR A 67 -0.97 1.68 12.20
C THR A 67 -1.71 2.95 11.78
N SER A 68 -2.10 3.10 10.52
CA SER A 68 -2.80 4.31 10.04
C SER A 68 -4.31 4.19 10.24
N ILE A 69 -4.90 5.19 10.91
CA ILE A 69 -6.35 5.30 11.15
C ILE A 69 -7.09 5.85 9.91
N LYS A 70 -6.36 6.32 8.88
CA LYS A 70 -6.98 6.92 7.69
C LYS A 70 -7.88 5.94 6.96
N LEU A 71 -9.02 6.44 6.46
CA LEU A 71 -9.99 5.65 5.72
C LEU A 71 -9.53 5.28 4.29
N GLY A 72 -8.48 5.92 3.79
CA GLY A 72 -7.89 5.67 2.47
C GLY A 72 -6.46 5.12 2.53
N PRO A 73 -5.81 4.91 1.37
CA PRO A 73 -4.42 4.47 1.33
C PRO A 73 -3.50 5.51 1.98
N SER A 74 -2.52 5.03 2.75
CA SER A 74 -1.51 5.88 3.36
C SER A 74 -0.57 6.46 2.30
N VAL A 75 -0.23 5.66 1.30
CA VAL A 75 0.59 6.06 0.16
C VAL A 75 -0.02 5.47 -1.11
N ASN A 76 -0.11 6.27 -2.17
CA ASN A 76 -0.59 5.82 -3.47
C ASN A 76 0.48 6.10 -4.54
N LEU A 77 1.00 5.04 -5.14
CA LEU A 77 2.11 5.09 -6.09
C LEU A 77 1.60 4.77 -7.49
N SER A 78 1.61 5.76 -8.38
CA SER A 78 1.20 5.54 -9.76
C SER A 78 2.23 4.70 -10.51
N ARG A 79 1.78 3.60 -11.14
CA ARG A 79 2.59 2.71 -11.99
C ARG A 79 3.41 3.44 -13.05
N ARG A 80 2.93 4.59 -13.51
CA ARG A 80 3.60 5.40 -14.55
C ARG A 80 4.72 6.29 -14.03
N ARG A 81 4.79 6.49 -12.71
CA ARG A 81 5.72 7.39 -12.03
C ARG A 81 6.64 6.65 -11.07
N ILE A 82 6.54 5.32 -11.01
CA ILE A 82 7.43 4.44 -10.28
C ILE A 82 8.64 4.17 -11.17
N ASP A 83 9.81 4.48 -10.65
CA ASP A 83 11.09 3.99 -11.15
C ASP A 83 11.70 3.07 -10.10
N VAL A 84 12.10 1.87 -10.49
CA VAL A 84 12.67 0.88 -9.57
C VAL A 84 14.18 1.05 -9.60
N GLY A 85 14.73 1.44 -8.46
CA GLY A 85 16.16 1.62 -8.26
C GLY A 85 16.85 0.31 -7.88
N ALA A 86 17.84 0.42 -6.99
CA ALA A 86 18.62 -0.70 -6.54
C ALA A 86 17.78 -1.68 -5.69
N ARG A 87 18.21 -2.94 -5.68
CA ARG A 87 17.67 -3.98 -4.78
C ARG A 87 18.77 -4.41 -3.82
N ARG A 88 18.40 -4.63 -2.57
CA ARG A 88 19.29 -5.11 -1.51
C ARG A 88 18.58 -6.11 -0.61
N GLY A 89 19.36 -6.88 0.15
CA GLY A 89 18.83 -7.66 1.27
C GLY A 89 18.71 -6.80 2.54
N PRO A 90 18.00 -7.32 3.56
CA PRO A 90 18.03 -6.74 4.90
C PRO A 90 19.46 -6.72 5.45
N VAL A 91 19.78 -5.71 6.27
CA VAL A 91 21.09 -5.55 6.91
C VAL A 91 20.91 -5.28 8.41
N GLY A 92 21.79 -5.85 9.23
CA GLY A 92 21.79 -5.60 10.68
C GLY A 92 20.47 -6.00 11.34
N THR A 93 19.88 -5.07 12.09
CA THR A 93 18.61 -5.23 12.84
C THR A 93 17.38 -5.36 11.95
N GLU A 94 17.46 -5.08 10.64
CA GLU A 94 16.33 -5.26 9.71
C GLU A 94 15.88 -6.74 9.63
N HIS A 95 16.77 -7.69 9.90
CA HIS A 95 16.43 -9.13 9.94
C HIS A 95 15.46 -9.51 11.06
N GLU A 96 15.34 -8.70 12.12
CA GLU A 96 14.42 -8.99 13.23
C GLU A 96 12.96 -8.68 12.87
N ILE A 97 12.74 -7.80 11.89
CA ILE A 97 11.41 -7.34 11.46
C ILE A 97 10.99 -7.86 10.07
N MET A 98 11.92 -8.49 9.33
CA MET A 98 11.70 -8.99 7.98
C MET A 98 11.90 -10.51 7.90
N GLU A 99 11.35 -11.12 6.86
CA GLU A 99 11.64 -12.52 6.53
C GLU A 99 13.10 -12.65 6.07
N PRO A 100 13.80 -13.78 6.34
CA PRO A 100 15.23 -13.91 6.07
C PRO A 100 15.62 -13.71 4.59
N ASP A 101 14.70 -13.95 3.67
CA ASP A 101 14.85 -13.82 2.22
C ASP A 101 14.15 -12.57 1.67
N ALA A 102 13.72 -11.64 2.54
CA ALA A 102 13.08 -10.41 2.12
C ALA A 102 13.96 -9.62 1.14
N VAL A 103 13.34 -9.11 0.09
CA VAL A 103 14.00 -8.27 -0.90
C VAL A 103 13.53 -6.85 -0.69
N ILE A 104 14.48 -5.94 -0.46
CA ILE A 104 14.25 -4.51 -0.36
C ILE A 104 14.49 -3.90 -1.73
N ALA A 105 13.47 -3.28 -2.30
CA ALA A 105 13.58 -2.52 -3.54
C ALA A 105 13.39 -1.02 -3.28
N GLU A 106 14.30 -0.21 -3.82
CA GLU A 106 14.13 1.22 -3.88
C GLU A 106 13.13 1.60 -4.98
N VAL A 107 12.19 2.48 -4.65
CA VAL A 107 11.16 3.00 -5.53
C VAL A 107 11.17 4.51 -5.46
N ILE A 108 11.51 5.12 -6.58
CA ILE A 108 11.50 6.57 -6.76
C ILE A 108 10.18 6.95 -7.42
N VAL A 109 9.50 7.93 -6.85
CA VAL A 109 8.16 8.34 -7.24
C VAL A 109 8.21 9.77 -7.75
N GLY A 110 7.91 9.98 -9.03
CA GLY A 110 7.90 11.33 -9.59
C GLY A 110 8.28 11.36 -11.06
N ARG A 111 8.61 12.55 -11.57
CA ARG A 111 9.20 12.73 -12.90
C ARG A 111 10.59 13.31 -12.70
N ARG A 112 11.64 12.58 -13.09
CA ARG A 112 13.05 13.02 -13.00
C ARG A 112 13.42 13.61 -11.61
N GLY A 113 13.27 12.81 -10.54
CA GLY A 113 13.76 13.17 -9.20
C GLY A 113 12.95 14.23 -8.42
N GLN A 114 11.88 14.78 -8.98
CA GLN A 114 11.00 15.77 -8.31
C GLN A 114 9.87 15.10 -7.50
N GLY A 115 10.20 14.11 -6.67
CA GLY A 115 9.23 13.46 -5.78
C GLY A 115 9.87 12.58 -4.71
N GLY A 116 9.08 11.76 -4.03
CA GLY A 116 9.56 10.97 -2.88
C GLY A 116 10.25 9.68 -3.32
N ALA A 117 11.25 9.25 -2.53
CA ALA A 117 11.84 7.91 -2.65
C ALA A 117 11.37 7.05 -1.48
N TYR A 118 11.17 5.76 -1.74
CA TYR A 118 10.70 4.79 -0.77
C TYR A 118 11.48 3.49 -0.92
N GLU A 119 11.76 2.81 0.18
CA GLU A 119 12.17 1.41 0.15
C GLU A 119 10.96 0.52 0.46
N LEU A 120 10.77 -0.53 -0.33
CA LEU A 120 9.75 -1.55 -0.13
C LEU A 120 10.42 -2.90 0.14
N ALA A 121 10.22 -3.44 1.33
CA ALA A 121 10.65 -4.79 1.68
C ALA A 121 9.50 -5.78 1.49
N MET A 122 9.73 -6.80 0.68
CA MET A 122 8.73 -7.80 0.30
C MET A 122 9.36 -9.18 0.24
N ALA A 123 8.58 -10.23 0.50
CA ALA A 123 9.02 -11.60 0.23
C ALA A 123 9.36 -11.79 -1.27
N PRO A 124 10.25 -12.72 -1.66
CA PRO A 124 10.65 -12.92 -3.05
C PRO A 124 9.50 -13.15 -4.04
N ALA A 125 8.46 -13.88 -3.59
CA ALA A 125 7.26 -14.10 -4.40
C ALA A 125 6.49 -12.80 -4.65
N ALA A 126 6.35 -11.95 -3.63
CA ALA A 126 5.72 -10.64 -3.74
C ALA A 126 6.54 -9.68 -4.62
N MET A 127 7.86 -9.75 -4.53
CA MET A 127 8.79 -8.99 -5.38
C MET A 127 8.66 -9.37 -6.87
N THR A 128 8.51 -10.66 -7.15
CA THR A 128 8.23 -11.16 -8.51
C THR A 128 6.88 -10.65 -9.01
N ALA A 129 5.83 -10.73 -8.18
CA ALA A 129 4.51 -10.22 -8.54
C ALA A 129 4.52 -8.70 -8.83
N PHE A 130 5.25 -7.93 -8.01
CA PHE A 130 5.44 -6.49 -8.21
C PHE A 130 6.13 -6.18 -9.54
N GLN A 131 7.17 -6.93 -9.91
CA GLN A 131 7.87 -6.77 -11.19
C GLN A 131 6.98 -7.13 -12.39
N SER A 132 6.32 -8.28 -12.34
CA SER A 132 5.36 -8.69 -13.37
C SER A 132 4.26 -7.64 -13.54
N TRP A 133 3.78 -7.08 -12.42
CA TRP A 133 2.84 -5.97 -12.45
C TRP A 133 3.47 -4.70 -13.02
N LEU A 134 4.74 -4.36 -12.81
CA LEU A 134 5.33 -3.20 -13.50
C LEU A 134 5.49 -3.44 -15.01
N GLU A 135 5.92 -4.64 -15.41
CA GLU A 135 6.22 -5.02 -16.79
C GLU A 135 4.99 -5.18 -17.67
N ALA A 136 3.85 -5.61 -17.12
CA ALA A 136 2.59 -5.74 -17.85
C ALA A 136 2.00 -4.39 -18.33
N ARG A 137 2.80 -3.31 -18.31
CA ARG A 137 2.38 -1.95 -18.63
C ARG A 137 2.07 -1.91 -20.10
N ALA A 138 0.79 -1.79 -20.45
CA ALA A 138 0.38 -1.63 -21.83
C ALA A 138 1.15 -0.43 -22.44
N PRO A 139 1.89 -0.64 -23.54
CA PRO A 139 2.51 0.45 -24.27
C PRO A 139 1.42 1.46 -24.62
N ARG A 140 1.73 2.75 -24.47
CA ARG A 140 0.80 3.83 -24.80
C ARG A 140 0.35 3.58 -26.24
N ARG A 141 -0.91 3.13 -26.43
CA ARG A 141 -1.49 2.90 -27.77
C ARG A 141 -1.13 4.13 -28.59
N ALA A 142 -0.24 3.95 -29.57
CA ALA A 142 0.01 4.95 -30.58
C ALA A 142 -1.35 5.20 -31.20
N ARG A 143 -1.97 6.34 -30.84
CA ARG A 143 -3.23 6.79 -31.40
C ARG A 143 -2.93 6.93 -32.89
N ARG A 144 -3.25 5.89 -33.67
CA ARG A 144 -3.13 5.91 -35.12
C ARG A 144 -3.88 7.15 -35.56
N ARG A 145 -3.13 8.13 -36.06
CA ARG A 145 -3.65 9.31 -36.70
C ARG A 145 -4.52 8.79 -37.85
N PRO A 146 -5.81 9.16 -37.96
CA PRO A 146 -6.58 8.78 -39.13
C PRO A 146 -5.83 9.33 -40.34
N ALA A 147 -5.55 8.47 -41.32
CA ALA A 147 -5.07 8.93 -42.62
C ALA A 147 -6.18 9.82 -43.21
N ALA A 148 -5.77 11.01 -43.64
CA ALA A 148 -6.62 11.98 -44.32
C ALA A 148 -7.09 11.45 -45.68
#